data_AF-A0A9D6KGD1-F1
#
_entry.id   AF-A0A9D6KGD1-F1
#
_cell.length_a   1.000
_cell.length_b   1.000
_cell.length_c   1.000
_cell.angle_alpha   90.00
_cell.angle_beta   90.00
_cell.angle_gamma   90.00
#
_symmetry.space_group_name_H-M   'P 1'
#
loop_
_entity.id
_entity.type
_entity.pdbx_description
1 polymer ?
#
loop_
_entity_poly.entity_id
_entity_poly.type
_entity_poly.pdbx_seq_one_letter_code
_entity_poly.pdbx_strand_id
1 'polypeptide(L)'
;MSKTFRIVCVLTLLAASASEARPRQGGPIPVRMVAYVGEQVEGIRPEFSWVVVYEGEKYQLSVLKLSVLSGPTTSLDIDAAVAPYKVKFQIGGQNTAIKRFVSVSPRQQVTIKGYVRLDPNARFLMLDSVDFVQPPTTASPK
;
A
#
# COMPACT_ATOMS: atom_id res chain seq x y z
N MET A 1 -34.55 59.21 33.63
CA MET A 1 -33.46 58.29 34.03
C MET A 1 -33.20 57.32 32.88
N SER A 2 -32.28 57.64 31.99
CA SER A 2 -31.95 56.81 30.81
C SER A 2 -30.86 55.80 31.15
N LYS A 3 -31.14 54.51 30.97
CA LYS A 3 -30.17 53.42 31.11
C LYS A 3 -29.48 53.18 29.77
N THR A 4 -28.18 53.46 29.72
CA THR A 4 -27.31 53.23 28.56
C THR A 4 -26.91 51.76 28.50
N PHE A 5 -27.36 51.05 27.46
CA PHE A 5 -27.02 49.65 27.18
C PHE A 5 -25.74 49.60 26.33
N ARG A 6 -24.64 49.03 26.86
CA ARG A 6 -23.41 48.81 26.09
C ARG A 6 -23.43 47.40 25.50
N ILE A 7 -23.61 47.30 24.19
CA ILE A 7 -23.45 46.05 23.44
C ILE A 7 -21.95 45.87 23.17
N VAL A 8 -21.36 44.87 23.81
CA VAL A 8 -19.99 44.42 23.55
C VAL A 8 -20.07 43.38 22.43
N CYS A 9 -19.77 43.78 21.19
CA CYS A 9 -19.58 42.85 20.08
C CYS A 9 -18.23 42.14 20.25
N VAL A 10 -18.27 40.90 20.74
CA VAL A 10 -17.14 39.98 20.72
C VAL A 10 -17.00 39.44 19.29
N LEU A 11 -16.10 40.06 18.49
CA LEU A 11 -15.66 39.53 17.21
C LEU A 11 -14.69 38.36 17.47
N THR A 12 -15.19 37.13 17.46
CA THR A 12 -14.35 35.94 17.38
C THR A 12 -13.87 35.79 15.93
N LEU A 13 -12.64 36.26 15.67
CA LEU A 13 -11.89 35.95 14.46
C LEU A 13 -11.67 34.44 14.40
N LEU A 14 -12.49 33.74 13.63
CA LEU A 14 -12.18 32.39 13.16
C LEU A 14 -10.93 32.50 12.27
N ALA A 15 -9.77 32.21 12.84
CA ALA A 15 -8.59 31.86 12.06
C ALA A 15 -8.90 30.57 11.31
N ALA A 16 -9.44 30.70 10.10
CA ALA A 16 -9.52 29.61 9.15
C ALA A 16 -8.09 29.17 8.88
N SER A 17 -7.65 28.09 9.54
CA SER A 17 -6.40 27.43 9.18
C SER A 17 -6.54 27.02 7.71
N ALA A 18 -5.90 27.79 6.83
CA ALA A 18 -5.77 27.44 5.44
C ALA A 18 -5.06 26.08 5.42
N SER A 19 -5.83 25.02 5.20
CA SER A 19 -5.29 23.69 4.95
C SER A 19 -4.42 23.84 3.71
N GLU A 20 -3.10 23.83 3.90
CA GLU A 20 -2.16 23.85 2.78
C GLU A 20 -2.59 22.77 1.80
N ALA A 21 -2.95 23.19 0.60
CA ALA A 21 -3.34 22.30 -0.48
C ALA A 21 -2.12 21.42 -0.79
N ARG A 22 -2.07 20.24 -0.17
CA ARG A 22 -1.00 19.27 -0.44
C ARG A 22 -1.02 18.99 -1.95
N PRO A 23 0.13 19.09 -2.64
CA PRO A 23 0.19 18.77 -4.06
C PRO A 23 -0.42 17.38 -4.28
N ARG A 24 -1.35 17.27 -5.24
CA ARG A 24 -2.00 16.01 -5.59
C ARG A 24 -0.93 15.02 -6.06
N GLN A 25 -0.44 14.18 -5.16
CA GLN A 25 0.48 13.08 -5.46
C GLN A 25 -0.29 11.91 -6.12
N GLY A 26 -0.95 12.18 -7.25
CA GLY A 26 -1.77 11.19 -7.97
C GLY A 26 -1.02 10.39 -9.04
N GLY A 27 0.30 10.26 -8.91
CA GLY A 27 1.15 9.54 -9.87
C GLY A 27 1.42 8.10 -9.43
N PRO A 28 1.82 7.21 -10.37
CA PRO A 28 2.33 5.89 -10.01
C PRO A 28 3.61 6.02 -9.17
N ILE A 29 3.66 5.30 -8.05
CA ILE A 29 4.81 5.27 -7.14
C ILE A 29 5.60 4.00 -7.42
N PRO A 30 6.77 4.06 -8.07
CA PRO A 30 7.54 2.86 -8.40
C PRO A 30 8.11 2.24 -7.13
N VAL A 31 7.93 0.94 -6.99
CA VAL A 31 8.33 0.18 -5.81
C VAL A 31 9.08 -1.10 -6.18
N ARG A 32 9.94 -1.51 -5.27
CA ARG A 32 10.48 -2.87 -5.20
C ARG A 32 10.17 -3.43 -3.82
N MET A 33 9.63 -4.64 -3.77
CA MET A 33 9.33 -5.31 -2.51
C MET A 33 9.89 -6.73 -2.47
N VAL A 34 10.26 -7.15 -1.28
CA VAL A 34 10.57 -8.55 -0.96
C VAL A 34 9.45 -9.05 -0.06
N ALA A 35 8.81 -10.15 -0.45
CA ALA A 35 7.62 -10.64 0.26
C ALA A 35 7.48 -12.16 0.17
N TYR A 36 6.68 -12.72 1.07
CA TYR A 36 6.07 -14.04 0.91
C TYR A 36 4.64 -13.88 0.41
N VAL A 37 4.24 -14.75 -0.52
CA VAL A 37 2.85 -14.85 -0.98
C VAL A 37 2.18 -16.05 -0.31
N GLY A 38 0.94 -15.86 0.14
CA GLY A 38 0.15 -16.88 0.83
C GLY A 38 0.32 -16.84 2.34
N GLU A 39 0.32 -18.00 2.99
CA GLU A 39 0.39 -18.11 4.44
C GLU A 39 1.62 -17.42 5.02
N GLN A 40 1.43 -16.76 6.17
CA GLN A 40 2.52 -16.19 6.92
C GLN A 40 3.49 -17.29 7.36
N VAL A 41 4.78 -17.05 7.15
CA VAL A 41 5.85 -17.96 7.60
C VAL A 41 6.06 -17.76 9.10
N GLU A 42 6.00 -18.85 9.87
CA GLU A 42 6.26 -18.82 11.31
C GLU A 42 7.67 -18.29 11.62
N GLY A 43 7.79 -17.51 12.70
CA GLY A 43 9.06 -16.89 13.11
C GLY A 43 9.49 -15.68 12.27
N ILE A 44 8.82 -15.38 11.16
CA ILE A 44 9.09 -14.20 10.36
C ILE A 44 8.14 -13.06 10.75
N ARG A 45 8.72 -11.91 11.10
CA ARG A 45 7.97 -10.66 11.34
C ARG A 45 8.02 -9.80 10.08
N PRO A 46 6.91 -9.71 9.31
CA PRO A 46 6.87 -8.82 8.16
C PRO A 46 6.93 -7.35 8.57
N GLU A 47 7.47 -6.50 7.71
CA GLU A 47 7.37 -5.04 7.81
C GLU A 47 5.90 -4.63 7.66
N PHE A 48 5.21 -5.18 6.65
CA PHE A 48 3.79 -4.95 6.41
C PHE A 48 3.05 -6.24 6.05
N SER A 49 1.78 -6.32 6.43
CA SER A 49 0.90 -7.45 6.08
C SER A 49 -0.27 -6.95 5.27
N TRP A 50 -0.29 -7.29 3.98
CA TRP A 50 -1.29 -6.80 3.04
C TRP A 50 -2.14 -7.94 2.52
N VAL A 51 -3.45 -7.73 2.49
CA VAL A 51 -4.37 -8.56 1.68
C VAL A 51 -4.52 -7.86 0.34
N VAL A 52 -4.19 -8.56 -0.74
CA VAL A 52 -4.38 -8.09 -2.12
C VAL A 52 -5.41 -8.97 -2.83
N VAL A 53 -6.03 -8.45 -3.89
CA VAL A 53 -7.04 -9.18 -4.66
C VAL A 53 -6.71 -9.22 -6.15
N TYR A 54 -6.88 -10.38 -6.78
CA TYR A 54 -6.81 -10.55 -8.24
C TYR A 54 -8.00 -11.40 -8.67
N GLU A 55 -8.79 -10.91 -9.65
CA GLU A 55 -9.98 -11.64 -10.17
C GLU A 55 -10.95 -12.16 -9.08
N GLY A 56 -11.06 -11.44 -7.95
CA GLY A 56 -11.91 -11.81 -6.82
C GLY A 56 -11.24 -12.73 -5.78
N GLU A 57 -10.10 -13.32 -6.10
CA GLU A 57 -9.32 -14.14 -5.18
C GLU A 57 -8.41 -13.28 -4.29
N LYS A 58 -8.33 -13.62 -3.01
CA LYS A 58 -7.52 -12.90 -2.02
C LYS A 58 -6.19 -13.60 -1.79
N TYR A 59 -5.14 -12.81 -1.79
CA TYR A 59 -3.78 -13.26 -1.52
C TYR A 59 -3.25 -12.50 -0.32
N GLN A 60 -2.69 -13.22 0.65
CA GLN A 60 -1.94 -12.61 1.73
C GLN A 60 -0.51 -12.35 1.23
N LEU A 61 -0.03 -11.13 1.47
CA LEU A 61 1.31 -10.68 1.11
C LEU A 61 2.01 -10.21 2.37
N SER A 62 2.96 -11.01 2.85
CA SER A 62 3.82 -10.67 3.98
C SER A 62 5.06 -9.95 3.46
N VAL A 63 5.00 -8.62 3.45
CA VAL A 63 6.06 -7.75 2.92
C VAL A 63 7.18 -7.66 3.95
N LEU A 64 8.36 -8.15 3.59
CA LEU A 64 9.56 -8.12 4.43
C LEU A 64 10.34 -6.82 4.28
N LYS A 65 10.31 -6.25 3.08
CA LYS A 65 10.96 -4.99 2.75
C LYS A 65 10.21 -4.29 1.64
N LEU A 66 9.85 -3.03 1.83
CA LEU A 66 9.32 -2.15 0.77
C LEU A 66 10.29 -1.01 0.48
N SER A 67 10.71 -0.87 -0.77
CA SER A 67 11.59 0.21 -1.24
C SER A 67 10.86 1.05 -2.29
N VAL A 68 10.66 2.33 -2.00
CA VAL A 68 10.18 3.31 -2.97
C VAL A 68 11.37 3.75 -3.82
N LEU A 69 11.22 3.65 -5.14
CA LEU A 69 12.33 3.85 -6.07
C LEU A 69 12.48 5.30 -6.52
N SER A 70 11.42 6.10 -6.45
CA SER A 70 11.47 7.53 -6.75
C SER A 70 10.30 8.29 -6.12
N GLY A 71 10.46 9.61 -6.01
CA GLY A 71 9.45 10.50 -5.43
C GLY A 71 9.62 10.71 -3.93
N PRO A 72 8.83 11.63 -3.34
CA PRO A 72 8.92 12.00 -1.93
C PRO A 72 8.19 11.02 -0.99
N THR A 73 7.42 10.08 -1.53
CA THR A 73 6.60 9.13 -0.75
C THR A 73 7.48 8.06 -0.11
N THR A 74 7.23 7.74 1.16
CA THR A 74 7.92 6.66 1.88
C THR A 74 7.12 5.37 1.87
N SER A 75 7.75 4.25 2.28
CA SER A 75 7.04 2.98 2.48
C SER A 75 5.92 3.09 3.53
N LEU A 76 6.19 3.84 4.60
CA LEU A 76 5.23 4.09 5.69
C LEU A 76 4.03 4.92 5.22
N ASP A 77 4.25 5.90 4.33
CA ASP A 77 3.15 6.68 3.75
C ASP A 77 2.21 5.81 2.93
N ILE A 78 2.77 4.86 2.15
CA ILE A 78 1.99 3.90 1.38
C ILE A 78 1.16 3.02 2.32
N ASP A 79 1.79 2.43 3.35
CA ASP A 79 1.10 1.56 4.29
C ASP A 79 0.00 2.32 5.06
N ALA A 80 0.30 3.52 5.56
CA ALA A 80 -0.66 4.39 6.24
C ALA A 80 -1.85 4.75 5.34
N ALA A 81 -1.61 5.03 4.06
CA ALA A 81 -2.68 5.33 3.10
C ALA A 81 -3.60 4.12 2.86
N VAL A 82 -3.10 2.89 2.98
CA VAL A 82 -3.90 1.68 2.78
C VAL A 82 -4.38 1.03 4.09
N ALA A 83 -3.89 1.47 5.23
CA ALA A 83 -4.22 0.94 6.56
C ALA A 83 -5.73 0.83 6.85
N PRO A 84 -6.59 1.80 6.48
CA PRO A 84 -8.03 1.74 6.76
C PRO A 84 -8.78 0.62 6.01
N TYR A 85 -8.19 0.05 4.96
CA TYR A 85 -8.89 -0.88 4.08
C TYR A 85 -8.56 -2.34 4.41
N LYS A 86 -9.57 -3.22 4.36
CA LYS A 86 -9.36 -4.67 4.53
C LYS A 86 -8.54 -5.26 3.38
N VAL A 87 -8.86 -4.88 2.15
CA VAL A 87 -8.07 -5.20 0.94
C VAL A 87 -7.26 -3.96 0.58
N LYS A 88 -5.94 -4.11 0.65
CA LYS A 88 -4.98 -3.02 0.45
C LYS A 88 -4.92 -2.64 -1.02
N PHE A 89 -4.79 -3.62 -1.90
CA PHE A 89 -4.60 -3.41 -3.33
C PHE A 89 -5.37 -4.41 -4.19
N GLN A 90 -5.81 -3.96 -5.36
CA GLN A 90 -6.10 -4.81 -6.50
C GLN A 90 -4.81 -5.04 -7.29
N ILE A 91 -4.54 -6.27 -7.69
CA ILE A 91 -3.40 -6.62 -8.52
C ILE A 91 -3.72 -6.28 -9.98
N GLY A 92 -2.77 -5.62 -10.64
CA GLY A 92 -2.77 -5.39 -12.09
C GLY A 92 -1.35 -5.42 -12.64
N GLY A 93 -1.14 -4.96 -13.88
CA GLY A 93 0.19 -4.86 -14.49
C GLY A 93 0.40 -5.84 -15.64
N GLN A 94 1.64 -6.30 -15.82
CA GLN A 94 2.01 -7.19 -16.92
C GLN A 94 1.47 -8.61 -16.70
N ASN A 95 0.82 -9.17 -17.72
CA ASN A 95 0.21 -10.52 -17.65
C ASN A 95 1.22 -11.60 -17.25
N THR A 96 2.47 -11.50 -17.70
CA THR A 96 3.55 -12.44 -17.34
C THR A 96 3.91 -12.36 -15.85
N ALA A 97 4.00 -11.15 -15.30
CA ALA A 97 4.27 -10.93 -13.88
C ALA A 97 3.09 -11.40 -13.01
N ILE A 98 1.86 -11.12 -13.42
CA ILE A 98 0.64 -11.59 -12.74
C ILE A 98 0.58 -13.13 -12.72
N LYS A 99 0.74 -13.78 -13.88
CA LYS A 99 0.76 -15.26 -13.96
C LYS A 99 1.80 -15.85 -13.01
N ARG A 100 2.97 -15.21 -12.93
CA ARG A 100 4.04 -15.65 -12.04
C ARG A 100 3.73 -15.41 -10.57
N PHE A 101 3.05 -14.31 -10.24
CA PHE A 101 2.56 -14.00 -8.89
C PHE A 101 1.55 -15.04 -8.39
N VAL A 102 0.55 -15.37 -9.21
CA VAL A 102 -0.49 -16.35 -8.82
C VAL A 102 0.05 -17.78 -8.77
N SER A 103 1.15 -18.07 -9.45
CA SER A 103 1.83 -19.38 -9.39
C SER A 103 2.82 -19.51 -8.22
N VAL A 104 2.99 -18.49 -7.37
CA VAL A 104 3.91 -18.56 -6.22
C VAL A 104 3.35 -19.55 -5.20
N SER A 105 4.14 -20.57 -4.85
CA SER A 105 3.76 -21.50 -3.78
C SER A 105 3.65 -20.76 -2.44
N PRO A 106 2.73 -21.18 -1.54
CA PRO A 106 2.69 -20.64 -0.19
C PRO A 106 4.08 -20.69 0.47
N ARG A 107 4.42 -19.65 1.22
CA ARG A 107 5.70 -19.53 1.95
C ARG A 107 6.94 -19.39 1.04
N GLN A 108 6.78 -19.22 -0.26
CA GLN A 108 7.89 -18.93 -1.16
C GLN A 108 8.18 -17.42 -1.20
N GLN A 109 9.46 -17.07 -1.05
CA GLN A 109 9.90 -15.68 -1.08
C GLN A 109 10.08 -15.19 -2.52
N VAL A 110 9.55 -14.01 -2.80
CA VAL A 110 9.64 -13.33 -4.08
C VAL A 110 10.16 -11.91 -3.93
N THR A 111 10.83 -11.43 -4.97
CA THR A 111 11.05 -10.01 -5.23
C THR A 111 10.04 -9.56 -6.28
N ILE A 112 9.24 -8.57 -5.95
CA ILE A 112 8.26 -7.96 -6.85
C ILE A 112 8.75 -6.56 -7.21
N LYS A 113 8.74 -6.23 -8.49
CA LYS A 113 8.93 -4.86 -9.00
C LYS A 113 7.64 -4.40 -9.66
N GLY A 114 7.34 -3.12 -9.50
CA GLY A 114 6.11 -2.55 -10.04
C GLY A 114 5.90 -1.12 -9.60
N TYR A 115 4.65 -0.70 -9.56
CA TYR A 115 4.27 0.59 -8.99
C TYR A 115 2.92 0.51 -8.28
N VAL A 116 2.74 1.38 -7.30
CA VAL A 116 1.49 1.55 -6.58
C VAL A 116 0.73 2.75 -7.16
N ARG A 117 -0.58 2.61 -7.33
CA ARG A 117 -1.49 3.75 -7.59
C ARG A 117 -2.44 3.91 -6.42
N LEU A 118 -2.48 5.10 -5.85
CA LEU A 118 -3.34 5.48 -4.73
C LEU A 118 -4.35 6.51 -5.20
N ASP A 119 -5.45 6.05 -5.78
CA ASP A 119 -6.57 6.90 -6.17
C ASP A 119 -7.63 6.92 -5.07
N PRO A 120 -8.44 7.98 -4.95
CA PRO A 120 -9.50 8.06 -3.94
C PRO A 120 -10.49 6.88 -4.00
N ASN A 121 -10.70 6.33 -5.20
CA ASN A 121 -11.70 5.27 -5.45
C ASN A 121 -11.06 3.90 -5.69
N ALA A 122 -9.75 3.83 -5.90
CA ALA A 122 -9.09 2.58 -6.29
C ALA A 122 -7.63 2.55 -5.85
N ARG A 123 -7.14 1.36 -5.52
CA ARG A 123 -5.75 1.15 -5.09
C ARG A 123 -5.20 -0.04 -5.84
N PHE A 124 -4.18 0.20 -6.64
CA PHE A 124 -3.59 -0.85 -7.48
C PHE A 124 -2.14 -1.10 -7.09
N LEU A 125 -1.77 -2.37 -7.05
CA LEU A 125 -0.38 -2.82 -7.10
C LEU A 125 -0.15 -3.38 -8.51
N MET A 126 0.49 -2.57 -9.35
CA MET A 126 0.74 -2.88 -10.74
C MET A 126 2.09 -3.59 -10.86
N LEU A 127 2.07 -4.87 -11.18
CA LEU A 127 3.23 -5.75 -11.24
C LEU A 127 3.96 -5.60 -12.58
N ASP A 128 5.26 -5.35 -12.53
CA ASP A 128 6.15 -5.34 -13.69
C ASP A 128 6.97 -6.63 -13.79
N SER A 129 7.53 -7.10 -12.66
CA SER A 129 8.23 -8.38 -12.59
C SER A 129 8.04 -9.06 -11.24
N VAL A 130 8.11 -10.40 -11.24
CA VAL A 130 8.11 -11.24 -10.04
C VAL A 130 9.23 -12.25 -10.19
N ASP A 131 10.21 -12.18 -9.30
CA ASP A 131 11.41 -13.01 -9.33
C ASP A 131 11.49 -13.82 -8.03
N PHE A 132 11.77 -15.12 -8.14
CA PHE A 132 11.93 -15.97 -6.96
C PHE A 132 13.29 -15.70 -6.30
N VAL A 133 13.31 -15.50 -4.98
CA VAL A 133 14.58 -15.28 -4.25
C VAL A 133 15.33 -16.60 -4.06
N GLN A 134 14.59 -17.71 -3.98
CA GLN A 134 15.12 -19.06 -3.99
C GLN A 134 14.28 -19.93 -4.94
N PRO A 135 14.90 -20.80 -5.75
CA PRO A 135 14.15 -21.74 -6.55
C PRO A 135 13.23 -22.55 -5.62
N PRO A 136 11.99 -22.87 -6.05
CA PRO A 136 11.10 -23.68 -5.22
C PRO A 136 11.84 -24.96 -4.86
N THR A 137 12.00 -25.23 -3.56
CA THR A 137 12.54 -26.51 -3.11
C THR A 137 11.57 -27.57 -3.58
N THR A 138 11.91 -28.26 -4.68
CA THR A 138 11.14 -29.41 -5.13
C THR A 138 11.17 -30.41 -4.00
N ALA A 139 10.06 -30.53 -3.26
CA ALA A 139 9.96 -31.54 -2.23
C ALA A 139 10.18 -32.89 -2.93
N SER A 140 11.30 -33.56 -2.63
CA SER A 140 11.54 -34.91 -3.14
C SER A 140 10.37 -35.78 -2.73
N PRO A 141 9.70 -36.49 -3.66
CA PRO A 141 8.68 -37.45 -3.30
C PRO A 141 9.32 -38.50 -2.38
N LYS A 142 8.66 -38.75 -1.25
CA LYS A 142 9.07 -39.74 -0.26
C LYS A 142 8.58 -41.13 -0.67
#